data_AF-A0A3B3ZTY0-F1
#
_entry.id   AF-A0A3B3ZTY0-F1
#
_cell.length_a   1.000
_cell.length_b   1.000
_cell.length_c   1.000
_cell.angle_alpha   90.00
_cell.angle_beta   90.00
_cell.angle_gamma   90.00
#
_symmetry.space_group_name_H-M   'P 1'
#
loop_
_entity.id
_entity.type
_entity.pdbx_description
1 polymer ?
#
loop_
_entity_poly.entity_id
_entity_poly.type
_entity_poly.pdbx_seq_one_letter_code
_entity_poly.pdbx_strand_id
1 'polypeptide(L)'
;MFSRFTAVVCRSHRRLFLLSSAGTWSSAWPQQGAMQTAVVRCMPGEPKLTISFCLDGSHKHMLRDQDEPVGKVLTRIGHNLTKNQGKGKKKKRGEEPSERAQPAAEVKLLFGEEPVQESMVNSEAWRDGTVLCVGEVRYAVLRNAPTFTSAELPRSLMAGFPVCPKLQLEFGNMEDCEFTWFKETCAVSGENWVEVGSGRVFVPSNEDIGSRLQLRCLPKDATRNGLVKELQSEGAIEAGPGTCTFDTRHLFTQQLMQWPELRVVSYNILADVYAQTELSKTVLYPYCAPYALELDYRINLIRKELSGYNADLICLQEVDKGVFEDSLIPAMDAFGFDGVFRIKEKQHEGLATFYRRTRFHLKSSHDVVLSEALGSDSLHSDLLQNLSSKPDLKEKVLQRSTSLQVSLLQDLLQPERCLCVANTHLYWHPTGGNVRLVQMGVALTHLGHVISTVSPGAALVFCGDFNSTPHSGNTVASHSDWFSSGLDHHCPMHLVSPFPPLLSACGTPPYTNYVGGFQGCLDYIYIQPDHMKVTQVIPLPSHEEVTTYEALPSVSHPSDHISLVCDLHWSPQNNQ
;
A
#
# COMPACT_ATOMS: atom_id res chain seq x y z
N MET A 1 20.57 43.49 26.44
CA MET A 1 21.42 44.44 25.72
C MET A 1 21.56 43.93 24.29
N PHE A 2 20.97 44.66 23.36
CA PHE A 2 20.97 44.60 21.89
C PHE A 2 21.48 43.38 21.09
N SER A 3 20.58 42.95 20.20
CA SER A 3 20.69 42.43 18.83
C SER A 3 22.07 42.11 18.23
N ARG A 4 22.10 41.00 17.46
CA ARG A 4 22.50 40.94 16.04
C ARG A 4 22.53 39.49 15.57
N PHE A 5 21.58 39.09 14.72
CA PHE A 5 21.88 38.11 13.67
C PHE A 5 21.19 38.51 12.37
N THR A 6 22.01 38.45 11.34
CA THR A 6 21.91 38.98 9.99
C THR A 6 20.90 38.23 9.13
N ALA A 7 19.99 38.97 8.52
CA ALA A 7 19.11 38.48 7.47
C ALA A 7 19.90 38.30 6.16
N VAL A 8 19.89 37.09 5.61
CA VAL A 8 20.33 36.80 4.24
C VAL A 8 19.10 36.88 3.34
N VAL A 9 19.12 37.87 2.46
CA VAL A 9 18.12 38.14 1.42
C VAL A 9 18.31 37.14 0.28
N CYS A 10 17.32 36.30 0.01
CA CYS A 10 17.25 35.54 -1.24
C CYS A 10 16.12 36.09 -2.11
N ARG A 11 16.47 36.50 -3.33
CA ARG A 11 15.64 37.25 -4.28
C ARG A 11 14.53 36.38 -4.86
N SER A 12 13.29 36.78 -4.64
CA SER A 12 12.11 36.27 -5.35
C SER A 12 12.06 36.76 -6.80
N HIS A 13 11.96 35.86 -7.77
CA HIS A 13 11.51 36.21 -9.12
C HIS A 13 9.97 36.26 -9.15
N ARG A 14 9.43 37.49 -9.18
CA ARG A 14 8.03 37.76 -9.50
C ARG A 14 7.80 37.51 -10.99
N ARG A 15 7.03 36.48 -11.35
CA ARG A 15 6.28 36.48 -12.62
C ARG A 15 4.91 37.05 -12.34
N LEU A 16 4.57 38.15 -13.02
CA LEU A 16 3.22 38.69 -13.06
C LEU A 16 2.29 37.63 -13.70
N PHE A 17 1.27 37.20 -12.97
CA PHE A 17 0.07 36.62 -13.57
C PHE A 17 -1.08 37.61 -13.39
N LEU A 18 -1.71 37.91 -14.52
CA LEU A 18 -2.86 38.79 -14.67
C LEU A 18 -4.05 38.23 -13.89
N LEU A 19 -4.68 39.09 -13.10
CA LEU A 19 -5.98 38.87 -12.50
C LEU A 19 -7.03 38.62 -13.59
N SER A 20 -7.62 37.42 -13.62
CA SER A 20 -8.93 37.21 -14.24
C SER A 20 -9.96 36.91 -13.16
N SER A 21 -11.03 37.68 -13.21
CA SER A 21 -12.17 37.76 -12.31
C SER A 21 -12.75 36.43 -11.83
N ALA A 22 -13.17 36.43 -10.57
CA ALA A 22 -14.04 35.44 -9.96
C ALA A 22 -15.31 35.20 -10.78
N GLY A 23 -15.56 33.94 -11.14
CA GLY A 23 -16.83 33.46 -11.66
C GLY A 23 -17.33 32.35 -10.76
N THR A 24 -18.53 32.51 -10.21
CA THR A 24 -19.33 31.45 -9.59
C THR A 24 -19.81 30.47 -10.67
N TRP A 25 -19.50 29.18 -10.55
CA TRP A 25 -19.98 28.15 -11.49
C TRP A 25 -21.02 27.25 -10.85
N SER A 26 -22.29 27.53 -11.15
CA SER A 26 -23.37 26.54 -11.11
C SER A 26 -23.15 25.50 -12.21
N SER A 27 -23.43 24.22 -11.93
CA SER A 27 -23.47 23.08 -12.86
C SER A 27 -23.66 23.48 -14.34
N ALA A 28 -22.55 23.62 -15.07
CA ALA A 28 -22.57 24.08 -16.46
C ALA A 28 -22.74 22.89 -17.40
N TRP A 29 -23.88 22.87 -18.10
CA TRP A 29 -24.07 22.05 -19.29
C TRP A 29 -23.06 22.46 -20.37
N PRO A 30 -22.54 21.54 -21.20
CA PRO A 30 -21.58 21.92 -22.23
C PRO A 30 -22.23 22.89 -23.23
N GLN A 31 -21.51 23.96 -23.56
CA GLN A 31 -21.87 24.85 -24.66
C GLN A 31 -21.99 24.06 -25.97
N GLN A 32 -22.99 24.37 -26.79
CA GLN A 32 -23.16 23.83 -28.13
C GLN A 32 -21.88 24.09 -28.96
N GLY A 33 -21.06 23.06 -29.17
CA GLY A 33 -19.83 23.13 -29.98
C GLY A 33 -18.61 22.40 -29.43
N ALA A 34 -18.59 22.01 -28.14
CA ALA A 34 -17.49 21.23 -27.59
C ALA A 34 -17.58 19.75 -28.03
N MET A 35 -16.54 19.25 -28.69
CA MET A 35 -16.42 17.83 -29.06
C MET A 35 -16.31 16.99 -27.77
N GLN A 36 -17.19 16.00 -27.62
CA GLN A 36 -17.18 15.10 -26.47
C GLN A 36 -16.13 13.99 -26.66
N THR A 37 -16.02 13.07 -25.71
CA THR A 37 -15.01 12.01 -25.76
C THR A 37 -15.65 10.62 -25.75
N ALA A 38 -15.13 9.73 -26.59
CA ALA A 38 -15.36 8.30 -26.54
C ALA A 38 -14.06 7.59 -26.16
N VAL A 39 -14.06 6.90 -25.01
CA VAL A 39 -12.90 6.16 -24.52
C VAL A 39 -12.98 4.72 -25.02
N VAL A 40 -11.89 4.24 -25.62
CA VAL A 40 -11.77 2.86 -26.09
C VAL A 40 -10.60 2.19 -25.42
N ARG A 41 -10.85 1.08 -24.71
CA ARG A 41 -9.81 0.20 -24.17
C ARG A 41 -9.70 -1.03 -25.06
N CYS A 42 -8.53 -1.24 -25.66
CA CYS A 42 -8.24 -2.32 -26.58
C CYS A 42 -6.83 -2.84 -26.35
N MET A 43 -6.71 -4.04 -25.79
CA MET A 43 -5.43 -4.66 -25.44
C MET A 43 -5.04 -5.77 -26.41
N PRO A 44 -3.76 -5.85 -26.83
CA PRO A 44 -3.24 -7.03 -27.51
C PRO A 44 -3.43 -8.27 -26.61
N GLY A 45 -3.99 -9.34 -27.17
CA GLY A 45 -4.21 -10.60 -26.46
C GLY A 45 -5.56 -10.74 -25.74
N GLU A 46 -6.34 -9.66 -25.61
CA GLU A 46 -7.73 -9.75 -25.18
C GLU A 46 -8.66 -9.96 -26.39
N PRO A 47 -9.67 -10.85 -26.32
CA PRO A 47 -10.58 -11.08 -27.44
C PRO A 47 -11.57 -9.92 -27.64
N LYS A 48 -11.72 -9.04 -26.65
CA LYS A 48 -12.71 -7.98 -26.63
C LYS A 48 -12.08 -6.62 -26.36
N LEU A 49 -12.78 -5.57 -26.77
CA LEU A 49 -12.50 -4.18 -26.43
C LEU A 49 -13.73 -3.55 -25.76
N THR A 50 -13.51 -2.49 -25.00
CA THR A 50 -14.60 -1.69 -24.43
C THR A 50 -14.68 -0.32 -25.07
N ILE A 51 -15.89 0.16 -25.37
CA ILE A 51 -16.15 1.52 -25.86
C ILE A 51 -17.09 2.20 -24.87
N SER A 52 -16.70 3.39 -24.39
CA SER A 52 -17.44 4.15 -23.39
C SER A 52 -17.60 5.61 -23.78
N PHE A 53 -18.82 6.14 -23.72
CA PHE A 53 -19.12 7.57 -24.00
C PHE A 53 -20.43 7.97 -23.32
N CYS A 54 -20.67 9.27 -23.12
CA CYS A 54 -21.92 9.77 -22.55
C CYS A 54 -22.84 10.29 -23.65
N LEU A 55 -24.09 9.85 -23.69
CA LEU A 55 -25.07 10.26 -24.70
C LEU A 55 -26.38 10.61 -23.99
N ASP A 56 -26.83 11.86 -24.15
CA ASP A 56 -28.02 12.42 -23.48
C ASP A 56 -28.00 12.20 -21.95
N GLY A 57 -26.83 12.39 -21.32
CA GLY A 57 -26.63 12.18 -19.87
C GLY A 57 -26.57 10.71 -19.45
N SER A 58 -26.70 9.76 -20.38
CA SER A 58 -26.59 8.32 -20.11
C SER A 58 -25.22 7.80 -20.53
N HIS A 59 -24.46 7.27 -19.58
CA HIS A 59 -23.22 6.54 -19.87
C HIS A 59 -23.53 5.28 -20.68
N LYS A 60 -22.94 5.19 -21.86
CA LYS A 60 -22.91 4.00 -22.69
C LYS A 60 -21.59 3.30 -22.45
N HIS A 61 -21.66 2.02 -22.13
CA HIS A 61 -20.51 1.13 -22.01
C HIS A 61 -20.82 -0.15 -22.77
N MET A 62 -19.92 -0.58 -23.65
CA MET A 62 -20.12 -1.77 -24.46
C MET A 62 -18.85 -2.57 -24.58
N LEU A 63 -18.99 -3.89 -24.44
CA LEU A 63 -17.94 -4.88 -24.63
C LEU A 63 -18.17 -5.60 -25.97
N ARG A 64 -17.21 -5.48 -26.88
CA ARG A 64 -17.32 -5.94 -28.27
C ARG A 64 -16.10 -6.78 -28.66
N ASP A 65 -16.28 -7.71 -29.58
CA ASP A 65 -15.18 -8.52 -30.08
C ASP A 65 -14.21 -7.64 -30.88
N GLN A 66 -12.91 -7.87 -30.75
CA GLN A 66 -11.90 -7.06 -31.45
C GLN A 66 -11.92 -7.30 -32.97
N ASP A 67 -12.26 -8.53 -33.38
CA ASP A 67 -12.21 -8.98 -34.77
C ASP A 67 -13.55 -8.84 -35.50
N GLU A 68 -14.61 -8.37 -34.82
CA GLU A 68 -15.86 -8.11 -35.53
C GLU A 68 -15.79 -6.81 -36.35
N PRO A 69 -16.51 -6.74 -37.48
CA PRO A 69 -16.62 -5.52 -38.27
C PRO A 69 -17.23 -4.36 -37.48
N VAL A 70 -16.64 -3.17 -37.58
CA VAL A 70 -17.07 -1.95 -36.87
C VAL A 70 -18.51 -1.56 -37.22
N GLY A 71 -18.98 -1.86 -38.44
CA GLY A 71 -20.37 -1.62 -38.86
C GLY A 71 -21.40 -2.27 -37.93
N LYS A 72 -21.09 -3.43 -37.34
CA LYS A 72 -21.96 -4.08 -36.34
C LYS A 72 -22.10 -3.25 -35.06
N VAL A 73 -21.02 -2.61 -34.63
CA VAL A 73 -21.00 -1.73 -33.45
C VAL A 73 -21.76 -0.44 -33.73
N LEU A 74 -21.51 0.21 -34.87
CA LEU A 74 -22.20 1.44 -35.27
C LEU A 74 -23.71 1.23 -35.40
N THR A 75 -24.13 0.13 -36.03
CA THR A 75 -25.53 -0.27 -36.14
C THR A 75 -26.17 -0.44 -34.76
N ARG A 76 -25.46 -1.03 -33.81
CA ARG A 76 -25.96 -1.22 -32.43
C ARG A 76 -26.10 0.10 -31.67
N ILE A 77 -25.15 1.02 -31.83
CA ILE A 77 -25.26 2.39 -31.28
C ILE A 77 -26.52 3.06 -31.85
N GLY A 78 -26.74 2.96 -33.17
CA GLY A 78 -27.93 3.49 -33.84
C GLY A 78 -29.26 2.91 -33.32
N HIS A 79 -29.33 1.59 -33.11
CA HIS A 79 -30.52 0.94 -32.56
C HIS A 79 -30.84 1.35 -31.10
N ASN A 80 -29.83 1.67 -30.30
CA ASN A 80 -30.05 2.11 -28.92
C ASN A 80 -30.65 3.53 -28.84
N LEU A 81 -30.35 4.40 -29.82
CA LEU A 81 -30.94 5.73 -29.95
C LEU A 81 -32.44 5.67 -30.26
N THR A 82 -32.81 4.87 -31.26
CA THR A 82 -34.21 4.73 -31.71
C THR A 82 -35.11 4.15 -30.61
N LYS A 83 -34.60 3.23 -29.78
CA LYS A 83 -35.33 2.72 -28.60
C LYS A 83 -35.54 3.76 -27.49
N ASN A 84 -34.58 4.65 -27.25
CA ASN A 84 -34.69 5.66 -26.19
C ASN A 84 -35.66 6.79 -26.57
N GLN A 85 -35.68 7.21 -27.84
CA GLN A 85 -36.64 8.20 -28.34
C GLN A 85 -38.10 7.69 -28.30
N GLY A 86 -38.31 6.38 -28.40
CA GLY A 86 -39.64 5.75 -28.31
C GLY A 86 -40.27 5.74 -26.90
N LYS A 87 -39.48 5.84 -25.82
CA LYS A 87 -39.99 5.81 -24.44
C LYS A 87 -40.56 7.15 -23.95
N GLY A 88 -40.25 8.26 -24.63
CA GLY A 88 -40.75 9.61 -24.28
C GLY A 88 -42.15 9.95 -24.80
N LYS A 89 -42.73 9.14 -25.70
CA LYS A 89 -44.08 9.37 -26.26
C LYS A 89 -45.05 8.27 -25.84
N LYS A 90 -45.59 8.36 -24.62
CA LYS A 90 -46.89 7.72 -24.30
C LYS A 90 -47.98 8.46 -25.10
N LYS A 91 -48.25 8.00 -26.32
CA LYS A 91 -49.27 8.61 -27.19
C LYS A 91 -50.67 8.09 -26.80
N LYS A 92 -51.59 9.03 -26.54
CA LYS A 92 -53.05 8.81 -26.53
C LYS A 92 -53.46 8.07 -27.81
N ARG A 93 -54.39 7.12 -27.66
CA ARG A 93 -55.01 6.34 -28.74
C ARG A 93 -55.80 7.26 -29.67
N GLY A 94 -55.61 7.06 -30.98
CA GLY A 94 -56.48 7.55 -32.05
C GLY A 94 -55.77 8.48 -33.03
N GLU A 95 -55.11 7.91 -34.03
CA GLU A 95 -55.01 8.41 -35.42
C GLU A 95 -54.09 7.50 -36.25
N GLU A 96 -54.48 7.28 -37.51
CA GLU A 96 -53.93 6.34 -38.51
C GLU A 96 -52.45 6.57 -38.88
N PRO A 97 -51.77 5.57 -39.46
CA PRO A 97 -50.32 5.58 -39.64
C PRO A 97 -49.90 6.41 -40.84
N SER A 98 -49.39 7.63 -40.60
CA SER A 98 -48.54 8.30 -41.59
C SER A 98 -47.12 7.72 -41.49
N GLU A 99 -46.73 6.91 -42.47
CA GLU A 99 -45.34 6.52 -42.71
C GLU A 99 -44.49 7.75 -43.07
N ARG A 100 -43.93 8.40 -42.05
CA ARG A 100 -42.66 9.09 -42.17
C ARG A 100 -41.77 8.53 -41.09
N ALA A 101 -41.00 7.49 -41.45
CA ALA A 101 -39.82 7.10 -40.70
C ALA A 101 -38.96 8.36 -40.56
N GLN A 102 -38.81 8.86 -39.34
CA GLN A 102 -37.76 9.83 -39.05
C GLN A 102 -36.43 9.15 -39.42
N PRO A 103 -35.52 9.83 -40.16
CA PRO A 103 -34.26 9.21 -40.54
C PRO A 103 -33.57 8.70 -39.27
N ALA A 104 -33.22 7.41 -39.26
CA ALA A 104 -32.47 6.83 -38.17
C ALA A 104 -31.24 7.71 -37.92
N ALA A 105 -31.01 8.10 -36.67
CA ALA A 105 -29.86 8.92 -36.31
C ALA A 105 -28.61 8.30 -36.92
N GLU A 106 -27.95 9.03 -37.82
CA GLU A 106 -26.84 8.51 -38.59
C GLU A 106 -25.64 8.35 -37.65
N VAL A 107 -25.17 7.11 -37.50
CA VAL A 107 -24.01 6.78 -36.67
C VAL A 107 -22.86 6.42 -37.59
N LYS A 108 -21.77 7.18 -37.51
CA LYS A 108 -20.58 7.02 -38.36
C LYS A 108 -19.32 7.13 -37.53
N LEU A 109 -18.26 6.47 -37.96
CA LEU A 109 -16.92 6.68 -37.45
C LEU A 109 -16.09 7.32 -38.56
N LEU A 110 -15.46 8.45 -38.30
CA LEU A 110 -14.65 9.19 -39.26
C LEU A 110 -13.18 9.12 -38.86
N PHE A 111 -12.25 9.07 -39.83
CA PHE A 111 -10.83 9.31 -39.62
C PHE A 111 -10.43 10.54 -40.45
N GLY A 112 -10.12 11.66 -39.79
CA GLY A 112 -10.17 12.96 -40.46
C GLY A 112 -11.61 13.29 -40.90
N GLU A 113 -11.83 13.49 -42.20
CA GLU A 113 -13.15 13.73 -42.79
C GLU A 113 -13.73 12.49 -43.49
N GLU A 114 -12.97 11.40 -43.57
CA GLU A 114 -13.36 10.21 -44.34
C GLU A 114 -14.04 9.14 -43.46
N PRO A 115 -15.15 8.53 -43.90
CA PRO A 115 -15.78 7.43 -43.19
C PRO A 115 -14.88 6.19 -43.10
N VAL A 116 -14.76 5.62 -41.90
CA VAL A 116 -14.10 4.33 -41.70
C VAL A 116 -14.97 3.23 -42.33
N GLN A 117 -14.34 2.34 -43.11
CA GLN A 117 -15.03 1.23 -43.77
C GLN A 117 -15.72 0.32 -42.75
N GLU A 118 -17.00 0.03 -42.92
CA GLU A 118 -17.79 -0.78 -41.98
C GLU A 118 -17.29 -2.22 -41.84
N SER A 119 -16.56 -2.73 -42.83
CA SER A 119 -15.90 -4.04 -42.80
C SER A 119 -14.61 -4.08 -41.97
N MET A 120 -14.02 -2.92 -41.64
CA MET A 120 -12.81 -2.83 -40.83
C MET A 120 -13.08 -3.41 -39.44
N VAL A 121 -12.13 -4.17 -38.92
CA VAL A 121 -12.26 -4.78 -37.59
C VAL A 121 -12.16 -3.70 -36.50
N ASN A 122 -12.87 -3.92 -35.40
CA ASN A 122 -12.90 -2.99 -34.26
C ASN A 122 -11.50 -2.61 -33.75
N SER A 123 -10.57 -3.57 -33.66
CA SER A 123 -9.19 -3.34 -33.20
C SER A 123 -8.40 -2.36 -34.07
N GLU A 124 -8.78 -2.16 -35.33
CA GLU A 124 -8.15 -1.21 -36.25
C GLU A 124 -8.96 0.08 -36.39
N ALA A 125 -10.29 -0.04 -36.39
CA ALA A 125 -11.20 1.07 -36.60
C ALA A 125 -11.15 2.09 -35.45
N TRP A 126 -11.14 1.62 -34.20
CA TRP A 126 -11.12 2.49 -33.02
C TRP A 126 -9.68 2.90 -32.68
N ARG A 127 -9.23 4.02 -33.23
CA ARG A 127 -7.88 4.56 -33.04
C ARG A 127 -7.89 6.07 -32.81
N ASP A 128 -6.82 6.57 -32.21
CA ASP A 128 -6.63 8.00 -32.02
C ASP A 128 -6.72 8.74 -33.38
N GLY A 129 -7.36 9.91 -33.37
CA GLY A 129 -7.68 10.67 -34.58
C GLY A 129 -9.00 10.27 -35.26
N THR A 130 -9.69 9.23 -34.76
CA THR A 130 -11.08 8.96 -35.18
C THR A 130 -12.11 9.76 -34.40
N VAL A 131 -13.24 10.04 -35.04
CA VAL A 131 -14.37 10.76 -34.46
C VAL A 131 -15.64 9.94 -34.65
N LEU A 132 -16.25 9.52 -33.54
CA LEU A 132 -17.57 8.89 -33.55
C LEU A 132 -18.62 10.00 -33.67
N CYS A 133 -19.49 9.91 -34.68
CA CYS A 133 -20.61 10.80 -34.89
C CYS A 133 -21.90 10.04 -34.55
N VAL A 134 -22.71 10.61 -33.66
CA VAL A 134 -23.99 10.03 -33.22
C VAL A 134 -25.06 11.10 -33.37
N GLY A 135 -25.74 11.12 -34.52
CA GLY A 135 -26.59 12.25 -34.89
C GLY A 135 -25.77 13.53 -35.03
N GLU A 136 -26.11 14.58 -34.27
CA GLU A 136 -25.38 15.85 -34.29
C GLU A 136 -24.19 15.89 -33.32
N VAL A 137 -24.06 14.90 -32.42
CA VAL A 137 -23.00 14.89 -31.40
C VAL A 137 -21.76 14.18 -31.94
N ARG A 138 -20.61 14.83 -31.79
CA ARG A 138 -19.29 14.31 -32.21
C ARG A 138 -18.44 13.97 -30.98
N TYR A 139 -17.81 12.81 -31.01
CA TYR A 139 -16.95 12.28 -29.96
C TYR A 139 -15.55 12.00 -30.50
N ALA A 140 -14.54 12.70 -29.99
CA ALA A 140 -13.16 12.34 -30.22
C ALA A 140 -12.88 10.97 -29.58
N VAL A 141 -12.31 10.04 -30.35
CA VAL A 141 -11.92 8.73 -29.83
C VAL A 141 -10.56 8.83 -29.16
N LEU A 142 -10.50 8.39 -27.89
CA LEU A 142 -9.29 8.22 -27.13
C LEU A 142 -9.06 6.73 -26.89
N ARG A 143 -8.11 6.15 -27.61
CA ARG A 143 -7.75 4.73 -27.47
C ARG A 143 -6.66 4.58 -26.43
N ASN A 144 -6.88 3.72 -25.45
CA ASN A 144 -5.93 3.39 -24.38
C ASN A 144 -5.32 4.68 -23.79
N ALA A 145 -6.17 5.67 -23.56
CA ALA A 145 -5.74 6.89 -22.89
C ALA A 145 -5.52 6.59 -21.39
N PRO A 146 -4.63 7.35 -20.73
CA PRO A 146 -4.41 7.25 -19.30
C PRO A 146 -5.74 7.22 -18.54
N THR A 147 -5.98 6.20 -17.74
CA THR A 147 -7.30 6.01 -17.10
C THR A 147 -7.16 5.43 -15.70
N PHE A 148 -7.81 6.06 -14.73
CA PHE A 148 -7.95 5.48 -13.38
C PHE A 148 -9.05 4.41 -13.36
N THR A 149 -8.66 3.13 -13.40
CA THR A 149 -9.57 1.98 -13.35
C THR A 149 -10.22 1.80 -11.99
N SER A 150 -9.47 2.06 -10.91
CA SER A 150 -9.99 2.21 -9.54
C SER A 150 -9.52 3.55 -8.98
N ALA A 151 -10.41 4.25 -8.28
CA ALA A 151 -10.08 5.48 -7.57
C ALA A 151 -11.04 5.67 -6.39
N GLU A 152 -10.55 5.57 -5.17
CA GLU A 152 -11.34 5.56 -3.94
C GLU A 152 -10.65 6.40 -2.86
N LEU A 153 -11.44 7.11 -2.04
CA LEU A 153 -10.96 7.81 -0.86
C LEU A 153 -11.12 6.91 0.39
N PRO A 154 -10.24 7.05 1.40
CA PRO A 154 -10.44 6.41 2.69
C PRO A 154 -11.78 6.78 3.32
N ARG A 155 -12.39 5.83 4.03
CA ARG A 155 -13.67 6.03 4.72
C ARG A 155 -13.55 6.98 5.92
N SER A 156 -12.54 6.76 6.75
CA SER A 156 -12.24 7.60 7.91
C SER A 156 -11.14 8.61 7.59
N LEU A 157 -11.41 9.88 7.93
CA LEU A 157 -10.53 11.02 7.71
C LEU A 157 -10.28 11.72 9.04
N MET A 158 -9.01 11.95 9.40
CA MET A 158 -8.65 12.65 10.64
C MET A 158 -7.74 13.84 10.38
N ALA A 159 -7.98 14.95 11.08
CA ALA A 159 -7.10 16.10 11.08
C ALA A 159 -5.70 15.72 11.60
N GLY A 160 -4.66 16.10 10.84
CA GLY A 160 -3.27 15.79 11.09
C GLY A 160 -2.80 14.43 10.54
N PHE A 161 -3.66 13.68 9.84
CA PHE A 161 -3.34 12.36 9.29
C PHE A 161 -3.41 12.38 7.75
N PRO A 162 -2.50 11.66 7.06
CA PRO A 162 -2.45 11.67 5.61
C PRO A 162 -3.63 10.91 4.98
N VAL A 163 -4.35 11.59 4.10
CA VAL A 163 -5.39 11.01 3.26
C VAL A 163 -4.74 10.49 1.98
N CYS A 164 -4.60 9.17 1.90
CA CYS A 164 -3.98 8.49 0.77
C CYS A 164 -5.06 7.80 -0.10
N PRO A 165 -5.37 8.32 -1.30
CA PRO A 165 -6.35 7.70 -2.19
C PRO A 165 -5.83 6.38 -2.75
N LYS A 166 -6.71 5.38 -2.86
CA LYS A 166 -6.46 4.15 -3.61
C LYS A 166 -6.69 4.43 -5.08
N LEU A 167 -5.61 4.39 -5.87
CA LEU A 167 -5.62 4.72 -7.29
C LEU A 167 -4.97 3.58 -8.08
N GLN A 168 -5.66 3.07 -9.10
CA GLN A 168 -5.09 2.14 -10.08
C GLN A 168 -5.15 2.80 -11.45
N LEU A 169 -3.99 2.92 -12.09
CA LEU A 169 -3.81 3.62 -13.35
C LEU A 169 -3.46 2.64 -14.46
N GLU A 170 -4.19 2.69 -15.56
CA GLU A 170 -3.81 2.04 -16.82
C GLU A 170 -3.37 3.09 -17.85
N PHE A 171 -2.44 2.71 -18.73
CA PHE A 171 -1.92 3.52 -19.84
C PHE A 171 -1.37 4.89 -19.46
N GLY A 172 -0.99 5.07 -18.20
CA GLY A 172 -0.44 6.31 -17.68
C GLY A 172 0.70 6.04 -16.72
N ASN A 173 1.32 7.14 -16.27
CA ASN A 173 2.32 7.12 -15.22
C ASN A 173 1.80 7.96 -14.05
N MET A 174 1.83 7.38 -12.84
CA MET A 174 1.30 8.03 -11.63
C MET A 174 2.03 9.33 -11.30
N GLU A 175 3.32 9.43 -11.65
CA GLU A 175 4.14 10.63 -11.42
C GLU A 175 3.77 11.80 -12.34
N ASP A 176 3.19 11.52 -13.51
CA ASP A 176 2.75 12.53 -14.48
C ASP A 176 1.34 13.04 -14.14
N CYS A 177 0.57 12.32 -13.33
CA CYS A 177 -0.81 12.65 -12.99
C CYS A 177 -0.92 13.93 -12.16
N GLU A 178 -2.00 14.68 -12.36
CA GLU A 178 -2.31 15.88 -11.57
C GLU A 178 -3.41 15.58 -10.54
N PHE A 179 -3.25 16.14 -9.35
CA PHE A 179 -4.15 15.95 -8.22
C PHE A 179 -4.46 17.29 -7.57
N THR A 180 -5.73 17.56 -7.36
CA THR A 180 -6.21 18.81 -6.74
C THR A 180 -7.28 18.48 -5.71
N TRP A 181 -7.07 18.97 -4.49
CA TRP A 181 -7.94 18.76 -3.34
C TRP A 181 -8.83 19.96 -3.10
N PHE A 182 -10.07 19.68 -2.77
CA PHE A 182 -11.08 20.66 -2.40
C PHE A 182 -11.71 20.28 -1.07
N LYS A 183 -12.12 21.27 -0.27
CA LYS A 183 -12.98 21.05 0.89
C LYS A 183 -14.34 21.69 0.70
N GLU A 184 -15.33 21.07 1.34
CA GLU A 184 -16.68 21.59 1.41
C GLU A 184 -16.75 22.83 2.32
N THR A 185 -17.41 23.88 1.83
CA THR A 185 -17.74 25.08 2.61
C THR A 185 -19.25 25.20 2.77
N CYS A 186 -19.70 25.51 3.98
CA CYS A 186 -21.10 25.85 4.23
C CYS A 186 -21.42 27.24 3.65
N ALA A 187 -21.88 27.31 2.41
CA ALA A 187 -22.45 28.52 1.85
C ALA A 187 -23.98 28.52 2.02
N VAL A 188 -24.57 29.70 2.23
CA VAL A 188 -26.01 29.94 2.45
C VAL A 188 -26.89 29.50 1.26
N SER A 189 -26.30 29.11 0.13
CA SER A 189 -27.00 28.79 -1.13
C SER A 189 -26.54 27.50 -1.84
N GLY A 190 -25.94 26.54 -1.12
CA GLY A 190 -25.57 25.22 -1.68
C GLY A 190 -24.16 24.77 -1.31
N GLU A 191 -23.82 23.54 -1.69
CA GLU A 191 -22.47 22.97 -1.54
C GLU A 191 -21.48 23.73 -2.43
N ASN A 192 -20.51 24.41 -1.82
CA ASN A 192 -19.41 25.07 -2.53
C ASN A 192 -18.09 24.41 -2.15
N TRP A 193 -17.31 24.02 -3.17
CA TRP A 193 -15.99 23.41 -3.02
C TRP A 193 -14.89 24.47 -3.18
N VAL A 194 -13.99 24.55 -2.21
CA VAL A 194 -12.84 25.46 -2.23
C VAL A 194 -11.56 24.64 -2.34
N GLU A 195 -10.67 25.04 -3.25
CA GLU A 195 -9.37 24.39 -3.42
C GLU A 195 -8.50 24.57 -2.17
N VAL A 196 -7.95 23.48 -1.65
CA VAL A 196 -7.15 23.45 -0.41
C VAL A 196 -5.76 22.87 -0.59
N GLY A 197 -5.46 22.25 -1.73
CA GLY A 197 -4.13 21.71 -1.96
C GLY A 197 -3.97 20.98 -3.29
N SER A 198 -2.73 20.64 -3.58
CA SER A 198 -2.32 19.87 -4.75
C SER A 198 -1.42 18.72 -4.34
N GLY A 199 -1.41 17.65 -5.14
CA GLY A 199 -0.62 16.45 -4.88
C GLY A 199 -1.46 15.24 -4.48
N ARG A 200 -0.87 14.05 -4.57
CA ARG A 200 -1.61 12.79 -4.39
C ARG A 200 -2.13 12.60 -2.97
N VAL A 201 -1.39 13.08 -1.97
CA VAL A 201 -1.74 12.99 -0.55
C VAL A 201 -2.12 14.37 -0.03
N PHE A 202 -3.15 14.42 0.80
CA PHE A 202 -3.54 15.63 1.54
C PHE A 202 -3.54 15.34 3.04
N VAL A 203 -3.05 16.28 3.85
CA VAL A 203 -3.08 16.17 5.31
C VAL A 203 -4.03 17.26 5.82
N PRO A 204 -5.26 16.92 6.24
CA PRO A 204 -6.22 17.90 6.73
C PRO A 204 -5.71 18.57 8.01
N SER A 205 -6.02 19.84 8.19
CA SER A 205 -5.73 20.59 9.41
C SER A 205 -6.92 20.58 10.38
N ASN A 206 -6.74 21.11 11.58
CA ASN A 206 -7.85 21.29 12.53
C ASN A 206 -8.92 22.26 12.01
N GLU A 207 -8.59 23.15 11.07
CA GLU A 207 -9.55 24.07 10.44
C GLU A 207 -10.45 23.39 9.39
N ASP A 208 -10.15 22.13 9.07
CA ASP A 208 -10.90 21.33 8.09
C ASP A 208 -11.87 20.36 8.76
N ILE A 209 -11.86 20.26 10.09
CA ILE A 209 -12.77 19.40 10.86
C ILE A 209 -14.23 19.76 10.55
N GLY A 210 -15.04 18.75 10.25
CA GLY A 210 -16.44 18.89 9.88
C GLY A 210 -16.70 19.14 8.38
N SER A 211 -15.66 19.41 7.57
CA SER A 211 -15.78 19.48 6.11
C SER A 211 -15.59 18.11 5.46
N ARG A 212 -16.31 17.85 4.35
CA ARG A 212 -15.97 16.77 3.41
C ARG A 212 -14.83 17.19 2.48
N LEU A 213 -14.17 16.20 1.89
CA LEU A 213 -13.11 16.39 0.90
C LEU A 213 -13.56 15.94 -0.48
N GLN A 214 -13.07 16.63 -1.51
CA GLN A 214 -13.15 16.20 -2.90
C GLN A 214 -11.75 16.17 -3.50
N LEU A 215 -11.42 15.06 -4.17
CA LEU A 215 -10.20 14.92 -4.96
C LEU A 215 -10.57 14.96 -6.45
N ARG A 216 -9.98 15.88 -7.20
CA ARG A 216 -9.93 15.82 -8.66
C ARG A 216 -8.59 15.23 -9.08
N CYS A 217 -8.62 14.14 -9.82
CA CYS A 217 -7.43 13.50 -10.36
C CYS A 217 -7.49 13.42 -11.89
N LEU A 218 -6.46 13.93 -12.56
CA LEU A 218 -6.30 13.89 -14.00
C LEU A 218 -5.21 12.86 -14.35
N PRO A 219 -5.59 11.68 -14.88
CA PRO A 219 -4.61 10.67 -15.28
C PRO A 219 -3.83 11.15 -16.51
N LYS A 220 -2.52 10.91 -16.53
CA LYS A 220 -1.65 11.29 -17.65
C LYS A 220 -0.66 10.19 -18.03
N ASP A 221 -0.26 10.20 -19.28
CA ASP A 221 1.05 9.73 -19.72
C ASP A 221 1.84 10.99 -20.09
N ALA A 222 3.16 10.95 -20.11
CA ALA A 222 4.02 12.11 -20.38
C ALA A 222 3.60 12.98 -21.59
N THR A 223 2.76 12.46 -22.50
CA THR A 223 2.28 13.15 -23.70
C THR A 223 0.77 13.41 -23.77
N ARG A 224 -0.07 12.62 -23.11
CA ARG A 224 -1.53 12.62 -23.26
C ARG A 224 -2.21 12.75 -21.90
N ASN A 225 -3.36 13.42 -21.93
CA ASN A 225 -4.27 13.51 -20.80
C ASN A 225 -5.40 12.48 -20.98
N GLY A 226 -5.78 11.84 -19.89
CA GLY A 226 -7.03 11.10 -19.80
C GLY A 226 -8.21 11.98 -19.38
N LEU A 227 -9.25 11.33 -18.86
CA LEU A 227 -10.42 12.02 -18.33
C LEU A 227 -10.28 12.28 -16.82
N VAL A 228 -10.61 13.50 -16.40
CA VAL A 228 -10.66 13.88 -14.98
C VAL A 228 -11.65 12.98 -14.24
N LYS A 229 -11.23 12.46 -13.09
CA LYS A 229 -12.07 11.74 -12.15
C LYS A 229 -12.22 12.55 -10.88
N GLU A 230 -13.45 12.70 -10.41
CA GLU A 230 -13.76 13.41 -9.17
C GLU A 230 -14.22 12.38 -8.13
N LEU A 231 -13.63 12.44 -6.94
CA LEU A 231 -13.97 11.61 -5.79
C LEU A 231 -14.42 12.51 -4.65
N GLN A 232 -15.44 12.10 -3.91
CA GLN A 232 -15.90 12.78 -2.70
C GLN A 232 -15.82 11.83 -1.52
N SER A 233 -15.45 12.34 -0.35
CA SER A 233 -15.40 11.56 0.87
C SER A 233 -16.81 11.18 1.33
N GLU A 234 -16.97 9.97 1.86
CA GLU A 234 -18.25 9.51 2.43
C GLU A 234 -18.61 10.29 3.71
N GLY A 235 -17.61 10.54 4.55
CA GLY A 235 -17.72 11.29 5.80
C GLY A 235 -16.97 12.62 5.79
N ALA A 236 -17.24 13.43 6.81
CA ALA A 236 -16.49 14.63 7.12
C ALA A 236 -15.18 14.30 7.86
N ILE A 237 -14.23 15.23 7.85
CA ILE A 237 -12.99 15.12 8.62
C ILE A 237 -13.29 15.16 10.12
N GLU A 238 -12.77 14.19 10.85
CA GLU A 238 -12.86 14.09 12.31
C GLU A 238 -11.61 14.64 13.01
N ALA A 239 -11.73 14.91 14.31
CA ALA A 239 -10.58 15.28 15.12
C ALA A 239 -9.66 14.07 15.32
N GLY A 240 -8.34 14.26 15.19
CA GLY A 240 -7.36 13.23 15.56
C GLY A 240 -7.20 13.08 17.09
N PRO A 241 -6.44 12.09 17.56
CA PRO A 241 -6.18 11.84 19.00
C PRO A 241 -5.42 12.94 19.77
N GLY A 242 -5.02 14.03 19.11
CA GLY A 242 -4.03 14.94 19.65
C GLY A 242 -2.62 14.39 19.42
N THR A 243 -1.91 14.03 20.49
CA THR A 243 -0.52 13.52 20.41
C THR A 243 -0.52 12.00 20.27
N CYS A 244 0.24 11.49 19.31
CA CYS A 244 0.57 10.08 19.16
C CYS A 244 1.99 9.82 19.67
N THR A 245 2.21 8.61 20.17
CA THR A 245 3.52 8.16 20.68
C THR A 245 4.66 8.22 19.65
N PHE A 246 4.35 8.22 18.35
CA PHE A 246 5.31 8.36 17.27
C PHE A 246 5.62 9.82 16.88
N ASP A 247 4.87 10.81 17.36
CA ASP A 247 5.07 12.22 16.98
C ASP A 247 6.45 12.72 17.44
N THR A 248 6.86 12.42 18.68
CA THR A 248 8.20 12.74 19.20
C THR A 248 9.29 11.98 18.43
N ARG A 249 9.00 10.75 17.98
CA ARG A 249 9.92 9.90 17.24
C ARG A 249 10.17 10.45 15.83
N HIS A 250 9.15 11.04 15.20
CA HIS A 250 9.26 11.69 13.89
C HIS A 250 10.23 12.88 13.88
N LEU A 251 10.51 13.49 15.03
CA LEU A 251 11.55 14.52 15.14
C LEU A 251 12.96 14.01 14.79
N PHE A 252 13.19 12.70 14.94
CA PHE A 252 14.46 12.04 14.58
C PHE A 252 14.51 11.59 13.12
N THR A 253 13.40 11.65 12.40
CA THR A 253 13.23 11.06 11.07
C THR A 253 12.74 12.06 10.03
N GLN A 254 13.03 13.35 10.22
CA GLN A 254 12.50 14.41 9.35
C GLN A 254 12.99 14.36 7.90
N GLN A 255 14.11 13.67 7.65
CA GLN A 255 14.69 13.54 6.31
C GLN A 255 14.93 12.09 5.92
N LEU A 256 14.94 11.89 4.60
CA LEU A 256 15.40 10.65 3.97
C LEU A 256 16.90 10.46 4.20
N MET A 257 17.32 9.22 4.36
CA MET A 257 18.73 8.89 4.47
C MET A 257 19.44 9.01 3.12
N GLN A 258 20.69 9.45 3.15
CA GLN A 258 21.57 9.45 1.99
C GLN A 258 22.53 8.26 2.07
N TRP A 259 23.00 7.79 0.92
CA TRP A 259 24.07 6.80 0.89
C TRP A 259 25.32 7.33 1.62
N PRO A 260 26.05 6.53 2.42
CA PRO A 260 25.96 5.08 2.62
C PRO A 260 25.04 4.64 3.77
N GLU A 261 24.08 5.46 4.17
CA GLU A 261 23.13 5.12 5.23
C GLU A 261 21.78 4.63 4.67
N LEU A 262 21.08 3.83 5.47
CA LEU A 262 19.69 3.46 5.25
C LEU A 262 18.93 3.39 6.58
N ARG A 263 17.64 3.70 6.54
CA ARG A 263 16.74 3.57 7.71
C ARG A 263 15.86 2.33 7.59
N VAL A 264 15.84 1.51 8.63
CA VAL A 264 15.09 0.25 8.70
C VAL A 264 14.02 0.34 9.79
N VAL A 265 12.83 -0.16 9.48
CA VAL A 265 11.70 -0.31 10.41
C VAL A 265 11.29 -1.78 10.52
N SER A 266 11.05 -2.27 11.73
CA SER A 266 10.35 -3.55 11.98
C SER A 266 9.15 -3.28 12.89
N TYR A 267 7.96 -3.78 12.52
CA TYR A 267 6.75 -3.48 13.28
C TYR A 267 5.64 -4.53 13.11
N ASN A 268 5.24 -5.17 14.21
CA ASN A 268 3.99 -5.92 14.28
C ASN A 268 2.83 -4.91 14.44
N ILE A 269 1.91 -4.87 13.46
CA ILE A 269 0.87 -3.83 13.39
C ILE A 269 -0.49 -4.27 13.96
N LEU A 270 -0.55 -5.42 14.64
CA LEU A 270 -1.74 -6.02 15.23
C LEU A 270 -2.85 -6.28 14.19
N ALA A 271 -3.02 -7.53 13.78
CA ALA A 271 -4.00 -7.88 12.76
C ALA A 271 -5.42 -7.65 13.28
N ASP A 272 -6.29 -7.13 12.42
CA ASP A 272 -7.68 -6.84 12.76
C ASP A 272 -8.46 -8.11 13.11
N VAL A 273 -8.13 -9.23 12.44
CA VAL A 273 -8.69 -10.56 12.76
C VAL A 273 -8.47 -10.95 14.23
N TYR A 274 -7.42 -10.45 14.87
CA TYR A 274 -7.15 -10.68 16.29
C TYR A 274 -7.71 -9.56 17.16
N ALA A 275 -7.55 -8.29 16.78
CA ALA A 275 -8.03 -7.14 17.55
C ALA A 275 -9.57 -7.13 17.75
N GLN A 276 -10.33 -7.63 16.78
CA GLN A 276 -11.79 -7.57 16.78
C GLN A 276 -12.49 -8.66 17.60
N THR A 277 -11.76 -9.64 18.14
CA THR A 277 -12.38 -10.71 18.92
C THR A 277 -12.93 -10.20 20.26
N GLU A 278 -14.01 -10.81 20.75
CA GLU A 278 -14.56 -10.50 22.07
C GLU A 278 -13.51 -10.69 23.19
N LEU A 279 -12.66 -11.71 23.07
CA LEU A 279 -11.55 -11.93 23.98
C LEU A 279 -10.58 -10.74 23.98
N SER A 280 -10.24 -10.22 22.80
CA SER A 280 -9.36 -9.06 22.68
C SER A 280 -9.98 -7.81 23.30
N LYS A 281 -11.25 -7.51 22.98
CA LYS A 281 -11.93 -6.31 23.48
C LYS A 281 -12.20 -6.36 24.99
N THR A 282 -12.44 -7.53 25.57
CA THR A 282 -12.87 -7.67 26.98
C THR A 282 -11.80 -8.16 27.94
N VAL A 283 -10.75 -8.84 27.44
CA VAL A 283 -9.72 -9.46 28.28
C VAL A 283 -8.32 -8.95 27.96
N LEU A 284 -7.93 -8.89 26.67
CA LEU A 284 -6.57 -8.45 26.32
C LEU A 284 -6.43 -6.93 26.39
N TYR A 285 -7.40 -6.19 25.86
CA TYR A 285 -7.37 -4.74 25.70
C TYR A 285 -8.57 -4.01 26.34
N PRO A 286 -9.04 -4.38 27.56
CA PRO A 286 -10.22 -3.75 28.17
C PRO A 286 -10.01 -2.27 28.51
N TYR A 287 -8.75 -1.83 28.60
CA TYR A 287 -8.34 -0.44 28.81
C TYR A 287 -8.40 0.42 27.54
N CYS A 288 -8.34 -0.20 26.35
CA CYS A 288 -8.32 0.54 25.09
C CYS A 288 -9.74 1.02 24.75
N ALA A 289 -9.86 2.28 24.37
CA ALA A 289 -11.15 2.82 23.91
C ALA A 289 -11.64 2.01 22.69
N PRO A 290 -12.90 1.53 22.66
CA PRO A 290 -13.36 0.62 21.60
C PRO A 290 -13.15 1.15 20.18
N TYR A 291 -13.37 2.45 19.95
CA TYR A 291 -13.16 3.07 18.64
C TYR A 291 -11.68 3.08 18.21
N ALA A 292 -10.74 3.04 19.15
CA ALA A 292 -9.31 3.04 18.87
C ALA A 292 -8.78 1.65 18.52
N LEU A 293 -9.53 0.58 18.81
CA LEU A 293 -9.27 -0.77 18.33
C LEU A 293 -9.74 -1.00 16.89
N GLU A 294 -10.73 -0.22 16.43
CA GLU A 294 -11.30 -0.37 15.10
C GLU A 294 -10.25 -0.09 14.01
N LEU A 295 -10.25 -0.94 12.97
CA LEU A 295 -9.23 -0.93 11.92
C LEU A 295 -9.08 0.44 11.25
N ASP A 296 -10.20 1.09 10.92
CA ASP A 296 -10.21 2.38 10.24
C ASP A 296 -9.51 3.47 11.07
N TYR A 297 -9.56 3.38 12.40
CA TYR A 297 -8.82 4.27 13.29
C TYR A 297 -7.34 3.93 13.30
N ARG A 298 -7.00 2.67 13.59
CA ARG A 298 -5.60 2.20 13.70
C ARG A 298 -4.83 2.42 12.42
N ILE A 299 -5.43 2.17 11.25
CA ILE A 299 -4.75 2.29 9.96
C ILE A 299 -4.38 3.73 9.62
N ASN A 300 -5.17 4.73 10.06
CA ASN A 300 -4.79 6.14 9.92
C ASN A 300 -3.52 6.43 10.73
N LEU A 301 -3.45 5.96 11.98
CA LEU A 301 -2.27 6.11 12.82
C LEU A 301 -1.06 5.37 12.24
N ILE A 302 -1.22 4.12 11.81
CA ILE A 302 -0.14 3.32 11.19
C ILE A 302 0.39 4.02 9.93
N ARG A 303 -0.47 4.55 9.07
CA ARG A 303 -0.04 5.29 7.87
C ARG A 303 0.78 6.53 8.23
N LYS A 304 0.31 7.34 9.19
CA LYS A 304 1.04 8.52 9.66
C LYS A 304 2.38 8.12 10.29
N GLU A 305 2.36 7.09 11.14
CA GLU A 305 3.55 6.56 11.80
C GLU A 305 4.62 6.13 10.78
N LEU A 306 4.26 5.23 9.84
CA LEU A 306 5.20 4.67 8.87
C LEU A 306 5.71 5.72 7.88
N SER A 307 4.82 6.58 7.37
CA SER A 307 5.22 7.62 6.41
C SER A 307 6.13 8.69 7.04
N GLY A 308 5.89 9.05 8.30
CA GLY A 308 6.73 10.02 9.03
C GLY A 308 8.12 9.51 9.38
N TYR A 309 8.35 8.18 9.37
CA TYR A 309 9.69 7.63 9.59
C TYR A 309 10.64 7.85 8.42
N ASN A 310 10.16 8.19 7.22
CA ASN A 310 11.04 8.44 6.06
C ASN A 310 12.05 7.30 5.85
N ALA A 311 11.61 6.05 6.08
CA ALA A 311 12.45 4.87 6.05
C ALA A 311 12.90 4.51 4.63
N ASP A 312 13.88 3.63 4.50
CA ASP A 312 14.26 3.01 3.22
C ASP A 312 13.76 1.57 3.12
N LEU A 313 13.59 0.92 4.28
CA LEU A 313 13.11 -0.45 4.40
C LEU A 313 12.12 -0.56 5.57
N ILE A 314 10.98 -1.20 5.35
CA ILE A 314 9.95 -1.43 6.37
C ILE A 314 9.51 -2.89 6.30
N CYS A 315 9.68 -3.62 7.40
CA CYS A 315 9.21 -5.00 7.56
C CYS A 315 8.06 -5.03 8.56
N LEU A 316 6.91 -5.50 8.13
CA LEU A 316 5.69 -5.55 8.94
C LEU A 316 5.27 -6.99 9.20
N GLN A 317 4.72 -7.24 10.39
CA GLN A 317 4.07 -8.48 10.79
C GLN A 317 2.60 -8.22 11.12
N GLU A 318 1.76 -9.26 11.09
CA GLU A 318 0.32 -9.15 11.36
C GLU A 318 -0.42 -8.21 10.39
N VAL A 319 -0.06 -8.29 9.11
CA VAL A 319 -0.71 -7.51 8.07
C VAL A 319 -1.87 -8.30 7.48
N ASP A 320 -3.11 -7.92 7.75
CA ASP A 320 -4.27 -8.50 7.06
C ASP A 320 -4.18 -8.28 5.55
N LYS A 321 -4.62 -9.26 4.75
CA LYS A 321 -4.57 -9.16 3.29
C LYS A 321 -5.26 -7.90 2.74
N GLY A 322 -6.47 -7.60 3.24
CA GLY A 322 -7.21 -6.40 2.84
C GLY A 322 -6.51 -5.11 3.28
N VAL A 323 -5.88 -5.10 4.45
CA VAL A 323 -5.09 -3.96 4.92
C VAL A 323 -3.89 -3.71 4.00
N PHE A 324 -3.20 -4.76 3.56
CA PHE A 324 -2.11 -4.62 2.59
C PHE A 324 -2.60 -4.04 1.26
N GLU A 325 -3.61 -4.66 0.64
CA GLU A 325 -4.09 -4.34 -0.71
C GLU A 325 -4.81 -2.98 -0.78
N ASP A 326 -5.69 -2.71 0.18
CA ASP A 326 -6.59 -1.55 0.15
C ASP A 326 -6.02 -0.35 0.88
N SER A 327 -5.09 -0.56 1.82
CA SER A 327 -4.66 0.51 2.73
C SER A 327 -3.18 0.83 2.73
N LEU A 328 -2.29 -0.16 2.88
CA LEU A 328 -0.86 0.08 2.98
C LEU A 328 -0.23 0.30 1.62
N ILE A 329 -0.54 -0.52 0.61
CA ILE A 329 0.01 -0.34 -0.75
C ILE A 329 -0.29 1.05 -1.31
N PRO A 330 -1.55 1.55 -1.30
CA PRO A 330 -1.83 2.90 -1.78
C PRO A 330 -1.10 4.00 -1.02
N ALA A 331 -0.97 3.85 0.30
CA ALA A 331 -0.28 4.83 1.13
C ALA A 331 1.23 4.81 0.88
N MET A 332 1.86 3.64 0.99
CA MET A 332 3.31 3.49 0.85
C MET A 332 3.77 3.83 -0.58
N ASP A 333 2.99 3.49 -1.61
CA ASP A 333 3.26 3.90 -2.99
C ASP A 333 3.26 5.43 -3.14
N ALA A 334 2.31 6.13 -2.50
CA ALA A 334 2.29 7.59 -2.49
C ALA A 334 3.50 8.22 -1.78
N PHE A 335 4.18 7.48 -0.90
CA PHE A 335 5.42 7.87 -0.23
C PHE A 335 6.70 7.28 -0.89
N GLY A 336 6.57 6.71 -2.09
CA GLY A 336 7.69 6.28 -2.93
C GLY A 336 8.24 4.88 -2.61
N PHE A 337 7.41 4.00 -2.05
CA PHE A 337 7.78 2.61 -1.77
C PHE A 337 7.10 1.64 -2.74
N ASP A 338 7.83 0.59 -3.09
CA ASP A 338 7.23 -0.66 -3.56
C ASP A 338 7.10 -1.63 -2.39
N GLY A 339 6.20 -2.61 -2.50
CA GLY A 339 5.92 -3.56 -1.43
C GLY A 339 5.61 -4.96 -1.92
N VAL A 340 6.02 -5.96 -1.14
CA VAL A 340 5.69 -7.37 -1.34
C VAL A 340 5.03 -7.95 -0.10
N PHE A 341 4.06 -8.83 -0.31
CA PHE A 341 3.27 -9.44 0.76
C PHE A 341 3.32 -10.96 0.69
N ARG A 342 3.48 -11.59 1.85
CA ARG A 342 3.42 -13.03 2.06
C ARG A 342 2.37 -13.35 3.11
N ILE A 343 1.21 -13.84 2.67
CA ILE A 343 0.19 -14.36 3.58
C ILE A 343 0.70 -15.63 4.28
N LYS A 344 0.40 -15.78 5.58
CA LYS A 344 0.63 -17.06 6.26
C LYS A 344 -0.47 -18.02 5.88
N GLU A 345 -0.09 -19.24 5.51
CA GLU A 345 -1.08 -20.24 5.12
C GLU A 345 -2.04 -20.55 6.26
N LYS A 346 -3.32 -20.78 5.93
CA LYS A 346 -4.40 -21.05 6.89
C LYS A 346 -4.66 -19.90 7.89
N GLN A 347 -4.13 -18.71 7.63
CA GLN A 347 -4.35 -17.51 8.42
C GLN A 347 -4.85 -16.38 7.51
N HIS A 348 -5.35 -15.29 8.12
CA HIS A 348 -5.90 -14.13 7.40
C HIS A 348 -4.92 -12.95 7.31
N GLU A 349 -3.78 -13.06 8.02
CA GLU A 349 -2.70 -12.09 8.05
C GLU A 349 -1.38 -12.67 7.54
N GLY A 350 -0.40 -11.81 7.36
CA GLY A 350 0.94 -12.22 7.00
C GLY A 350 1.99 -11.13 7.17
N LEU A 351 3.01 -11.23 6.32
CA LEU A 351 4.22 -10.42 6.38
C LEU A 351 4.28 -9.49 5.18
N ALA A 352 4.67 -8.24 5.39
CA ALA A 352 4.94 -7.30 4.31
C ALA A 352 6.35 -6.74 4.40
N THR A 353 6.99 -6.54 3.26
CA THR A 353 8.25 -5.80 3.15
C THR A 353 8.08 -4.70 2.14
N PHE A 354 8.26 -3.45 2.57
CA PHE A 354 8.29 -2.28 1.72
C PHE A 354 9.71 -1.76 1.60
N TYR A 355 10.10 -1.34 0.40
CA TYR A 355 11.42 -0.79 0.11
C TYR A 355 11.29 0.45 -0.76
N ARG A 356 12.10 1.46 -0.46
CA ARG A 356 12.06 2.74 -1.16
C ARG A 356 12.54 2.57 -2.60
N ARG A 357 11.67 2.92 -3.56
CA ARG A 357 11.90 2.72 -5.00
C ARG A 357 13.12 3.45 -5.54
N THR A 358 13.48 4.58 -4.94
CA THR A 358 14.68 5.36 -5.31
C THR A 358 15.98 4.79 -4.73
N ARG A 359 15.90 3.80 -3.83
CA ARG A 359 17.05 3.16 -3.18
C ARG A 359 17.24 1.73 -3.62
N PHE A 360 16.15 0.99 -3.81
CA PHE A 360 16.19 -0.45 -4.02
C PHE A 360 15.33 -0.89 -5.20
N HIS A 361 15.82 -1.92 -5.89
CA HIS A 361 15.05 -2.70 -6.84
C HIS A 361 14.97 -4.16 -6.36
N LEU A 362 13.78 -4.75 -6.36
CA LEU A 362 13.60 -6.15 -6.00
C LEU A 362 14.11 -7.07 -7.12
N LYS A 363 15.19 -7.81 -6.86
CA LYS A 363 15.75 -8.79 -7.81
C LYS A 363 14.95 -10.09 -7.82
N SER A 364 14.61 -10.61 -6.64
CA SER A 364 13.90 -11.89 -6.48
C SER A 364 13.39 -12.07 -5.05
N SER A 365 12.37 -12.92 -4.89
CA SER A 365 11.82 -13.32 -3.60
C SER A 365 12.04 -14.82 -3.36
N HIS A 366 12.29 -15.20 -2.11
CA HIS A 366 12.65 -16.57 -1.70
C HIS A 366 11.86 -16.98 -0.45
N ASP A 367 10.58 -16.63 -0.40
CA ASP A 367 9.69 -16.89 0.74
C ASP A 367 9.48 -18.38 0.95
N VAL A 368 9.43 -18.81 2.22
CA VAL A 368 9.17 -20.21 2.60
C VAL A 368 8.23 -20.33 3.80
N VAL A 369 7.43 -21.39 3.83
CA VAL A 369 6.77 -21.84 5.05
C VAL A 369 7.77 -22.75 5.78
N LEU A 370 8.12 -22.41 7.04
CA LEU A 370 9.22 -23.07 7.74
C LEU A 370 8.99 -24.56 7.98
N SER A 371 7.73 -24.96 8.21
CA SER A 371 7.35 -26.37 8.37
C SER A 371 7.49 -27.17 7.08
N GLU A 372 7.12 -26.58 5.95
CA GLU A 372 7.25 -27.22 4.63
C GLU A 372 8.71 -27.36 4.22
N ALA A 373 9.51 -26.30 4.42
CA ALA A 373 10.94 -26.32 4.19
C ALA A 373 11.60 -27.43 5.02
N LEU A 374 11.32 -27.49 6.33
CA LEU A 374 11.82 -28.54 7.21
C LEU A 374 11.42 -29.95 6.77
N GLY A 375 10.18 -30.13 6.29
CA GLY A 375 9.63 -31.44 5.96
C GLY A 375 9.97 -31.96 4.56
N SER A 376 10.31 -31.08 3.61
CA SER A 376 10.44 -31.43 2.19
C SER A 376 11.77 -31.04 1.53
N ASP A 377 12.49 -30.04 2.05
CA ASP A 377 13.77 -29.62 1.47
C ASP A 377 14.93 -30.41 2.08
N SER A 378 15.75 -30.98 1.20
CA SER A 378 17.01 -31.65 1.55
C SER A 378 17.97 -30.77 2.35
N LEU A 379 17.90 -29.44 2.20
CA LEU A 379 18.68 -28.46 2.95
C LEU A 379 18.52 -28.61 4.48
N HIS A 380 17.37 -29.10 4.93
CA HIS A 380 17.04 -29.23 6.35
C HIS A 380 17.03 -30.69 6.84
N SER A 381 17.57 -31.62 6.04
CA SER A 381 17.55 -33.07 6.32
C SER A 381 18.22 -33.43 7.65
N ASP A 382 19.37 -32.84 7.97
CA ASP A 382 20.06 -33.06 9.26
C ASP A 382 19.20 -32.61 10.45
N LEU A 383 18.56 -31.44 10.35
CA LEU A 383 17.68 -30.92 11.39
C LEU A 383 16.44 -31.80 11.55
N LEU A 384 15.83 -32.22 10.44
CA LEU A 384 14.69 -33.13 10.43
C LEU A 384 15.04 -34.52 11.01
N GLN A 385 16.23 -35.04 10.71
CA GLN A 385 16.72 -36.30 11.24
C GLN A 385 16.88 -36.22 12.76
N ASN A 386 17.51 -35.15 13.25
CA ASN A 386 17.66 -34.91 14.69
C ASN A 386 16.29 -34.81 15.38
N LEU A 387 15.32 -34.10 14.79
CA LEU A 387 13.95 -34.01 15.30
C LEU A 387 13.17 -35.32 15.24
N SER A 388 13.55 -36.27 14.39
CA SER A 388 12.86 -37.56 14.29
C SER A 388 13.06 -38.43 15.54
N SER A 389 14.04 -38.11 16.39
CA SER A 389 14.14 -38.65 17.74
C SER A 389 13.06 -38.15 18.70
N LYS A 390 12.23 -37.18 18.27
CA LYS A 390 11.20 -36.48 19.05
C LYS A 390 9.90 -36.26 18.28
N PRO A 391 9.05 -37.28 18.18
CA PRO A 391 7.83 -37.21 17.38
C PRO A 391 6.91 -36.04 17.79
N ASP A 392 6.74 -35.78 19.08
CA ASP A 392 5.84 -34.71 19.57
C ASP A 392 6.29 -33.30 19.16
N LEU A 393 7.59 -33.00 19.28
CA LEU A 393 8.12 -31.69 18.86
C LEU A 393 8.10 -31.56 17.33
N LYS A 394 8.49 -32.63 16.62
CA LYS A 394 8.45 -32.69 15.16
C LYS A 394 7.04 -32.40 14.65
N GLU A 395 6.03 -33.08 15.21
CA GLU A 395 4.63 -32.87 14.86
C GLU A 395 4.19 -31.43 15.17
N LYS A 396 4.50 -30.92 16.38
CA LYS A 396 4.19 -29.53 16.77
C LYS A 396 4.75 -28.52 15.77
N VAL A 397 6.01 -28.68 15.34
CA VAL A 397 6.65 -27.78 14.36
C VAL A 397 6.02 -27.92 12.98
N LEU A 398 5.86 -29.14 12.48
CA LEU A 398 5.34 -29.41 11.12
C LEU A 398 3.88 -28.97 10.94
N GLN A 399 3.11 -28.85 12.02
CA GLN A 399 1.74 -28.33 11.99
C GLN A 399 1.64 -26.80 11.95
N ARG A 400 2.73 -26.06 12.14
CA ARG A 400 2.70 -24.58 12.12
C ARG A 400 2.73 -24.06 10.69
N SER A 401 2.10 -22.91 10.44
CA SER A 401 2.16 -22.19 9.16
C SER A 401 3.04 -20.94 9.20
N THR A 402 3.96 -20.87 10.17
CA THR A 402 4.94 -19.78 10.28
C THR A 402 5.72 -19.64 8.98
N SER A 403 5.71 -18.43 8.43
CA SER A 403 6.38 -18.09 7.19
C SER A 403 7.62 -17.23 7.44
N LEU A 404 8.60 -17.35 6.55
CA LEU A 404 9.75 -16.46 6.42
C LEU A 404 9.63 -15.80 5.04
N GLN A 405 9.49 -14.48 5.05
CA GLN A 405 9.54 -13.66 3.84
C GLN A 405 11.00 -13.26 3.57
N VAL A 406 11.47 -13.43 2.33
CA VAL A 406 12.86 -13.13 1.94
C VAL A 406 12.87 -12.37 0.62
N SER A 407 13.39 -11.15 0.65
CA SER A 407 13.52 -10.27 -0.50
C SER A 407 14.99 -9.95 -0.77
N LEU A 408 15.48 -10.27 -1.97
CA LEU A 408 16.80 -9.83 -2.43
C LEU A 408 16.66 -8.49 -3.16
N LEU A 409 17.20 -7.44 -2.55
CA LEU A 409 17.14 -6.08 -3.05
C LEU A 409 18.51 -5.68 -3.62
N GLN A 410 18.53 -5.08 -4.81
CA GLN A 410 19.69 -4.40 -5.38
C GLN A 410 19.70 -2.94 -4.94
N ASP A 411 20.82 -2.43 -4.42
CA ASP A 411 20.98 -0.99 -4.20
C ASP A 411 21.13 -0.28 -5.55
N LEU A 412 20.34 0.76 -5.79
CA LEU A 412 20.35 1.51 -7.07
C LEU A 412 21.50 2.51 -7.17
N LEU A 413 22.08 2.92 -6.05
CA LEU A 413 23.21 3.85 -5.98
C LEU A 413 24.56 3.11 -6.02
N GLN A 414 24.58 1.85 -5.57
CA GLN A 414 25.72 0.93 -5.62
C GLN A 414 25.25 -0.47 -6.12
N PRO A 415 25.05 -0.66 -7.44
CA PRO A 415 24.44 -1.88 -8.01
C PRO A 415 25.17 -3.19 -7.72
N GLU A 416 26.44 -3.14 -7.31
CA GLU A 416 27.22 -4.29 -6.87
C GLU A 416 26.85 -4.77 -5.45
N ARG A 417 26.16 -3.94 -4.66
CA ARG A 417 25.67 -4.31 -3.33
C ARG A 417 24.25 -4.84 -3.42
N CYS A 418 24.05 -5.99 -2.78
CA CYS A 418 22.74 -6.58 -2.59
C CYS A 418 22.43 -6.68 -1.09
N LEU A 419 21.16 -6.52 -0.76
CA LEU A 419 20.62 -6.66 0.58
C LEU A 419 19.64 -7.84 0.59
N CYS A 420 19.93 -8.84 1.42
CA CYS A 420 18.98 -9.89 1.75
C CYS A 420 18.15 -9.40 2.94
N VAL A 421 16.89 -9.06 2.67
CA VAL A 421 15.93 -8.67 3.70
C VAL A 421 15.08 -9.87 4.06
N ALA A 422 15.11 -10.24 5.33
CA ALA A 422 14.28 -11.28 5.89
C ALA A 422 13.26 -10.69 6.86
N ASN A 423 12.05 -11.21 6.85
CA ASN A 423 10.97 -10.83 7.76
C ASN A 423 10.23 -12.09 8.24
N THR A 424 9.94 -12.20 9.54
CA THR A 424 9.18 -13.33 10.09
C THR A 424 8.33 -12.93 11.28
N HIS A 425 7.39 -13.81 11.64
CA HIS A 425 6.63 -13.75 12.87
C HIS A 425 6.58 -15.18 13.44
N LEU A 426 7.44 -15.46 14.42
CA LEU A 426 7.63 -16.79 15.01
C LEU A 426 6.47 -17.22 15.91
N TYR A 427 6.46 -18.49 16.30
CA TYR A 427 5.38 -19.06 17.11
C TYR A 427 5.20 -18.38 18.48
N TRP A 428 4.00 -17.84 18.70
CA TRP A 428 3.65 -16.97 19.84
C TRP A 428 3.59 -17.66 21.21
N HIS A 429 3.30 -18.96 21.28
CA HIS A 429 2.94 -19.58 22.56
C HIS A 429 4.07 -19.47 23.60
N PRO A 430 3.79 -19.04 24.85
CA PRO A 430 4.84 -18.78 25.84
C PRO A 430 5.77 -19.99 26.11
N THR A 431 5.20 -21.19 26.17
CA THR A 431 5.96 -22.45 26.40
C THR A 431 6.60 -23.04 25.11
N GLY A 432 6.48 -22.34 23.99
CA GLY A 432 6.90 -22.77 22.65
C GLY A 432 8.35 -22.44 22.29
N GLY A 433 9.24 -22.18 23.26
CA GLY A 433 10.65 -21.85 23.01
C GLY A 433 11.38 -22.85 22.13
N ASN A 434 11.21 -24.15 22.39
CA ASN A 434 11.73 -25.24 21.55
C ASN A 434 11.24 -25.19 20.09
N VAL A 435 9.97 -24.83 19.85
CA VAL A 435 9.41 -24.67 18.49
C VAL A 435 10.08 -23.48 17.80
N ARG A 436 10.23 -22.34 18.50
CA ARG A 436 10.91 -21.15 17.97
C ARG A 436 12.37 -21.40 17.65
N LEU A 437 13.10 -22.18 18.46
CA LEU A 437 14.47 -22.58 18.18
C LEU A 437 14.59 -23.37 16.87
N VAL A 438 13.70 -24.34 16.65
CA VAL A 438 13.67 -25.09 15.38
C VAL A 438 13.34 -24.18 14.21
N GLN A 439 12.33 -23.31 14.36
CA GLN A 439 11.95 -22.34 13.33
C GLN A 439 13.12 -21.42 12.95
N MET A 440 13.84 -20.90 13.94
CA MET A 440 15.04 -20.09 13.72
C MET A 440 16.14 -20.88 13.01
N GLY A 441 16.36 -22.15 13.39
CA GLY A 441 17.33 -23.02 12.71
C GLY A 441 17.01 -23.20 11.22
N VAL A 442 15.75 -23.46 10.87
CA VAL A 442 15.30 -23.53 9.48
C VAL A 442 15.51 -22.19 8.77
N ALA A 443 15.10 -21.09 9.39
CA ALA A 443 15.20 -19.76 8.81
C ALA A 443 16.64 -19.36 8.50
N LEU A 444 17.57 -19.51 9.46
CA LEU A 444 18.97 -19.16 9.27
C LEU A 444 19.64 -20.04 8.20
N THR A 445 19.36 -21.34 8.17
CA THR A 445 19.89 -22.23 7.13
C THR A 445 19.38 -21.82 5.75
N HIS A 446 18.08 -21.50 5.62
CA HIS A 446 17.49 -21.02 4.35
C HIS A 446 18.12 -19.71 3.90
N LEU A 447 18.26 -18.73 4.80
CA LEU A 447 18.89 -17.43 4.50
C LEU A 447 20.37 -17.60 4.08
N GLY A 448 21.10 -18.48 4.77
CA GLY A 448 22.48 -18.80 4.41
C GLY A 448 22.59 -19.42 3.03
N HIS A 449 21.65 -20.31 2.67
CA HIS A 449 21.56 -20.86 1.33
C HIS A 449 21.29 -19.78 0.28
N VAL A 450 20.23 -18.98 0.45
CA VAL A 450 19.86 -17.90 -0.49
C VAL A 450 21.03 -16.93 -0.72
N ILE A 451 21.72 -16.50 0.33
CA ILE A 451 22.87 -15.58 0.20
C ILE A 451 24.03 -16.29 -0.50
N SER A 452 24.40 -17.51 -0.11
CA SER A 452 25.57 -18.18 -0.68
C SER A 452 25.39 -18.66 -2.12
N THR A 453 24.17 -18.98 -2.55
CA THR A 453 23.90 -19.56 -3.88
C THR A 453 23.31 -18.56 -4.87
N VAL A 454 22.43 -17.65 -4.42
CA VAL A 454 21.69 -16.74 -5.31
C VAL A 454 22.33 -15.35 -5.35
N SER A 455 22.81 -14.84 -4.22
CA SER A 455 23.42 -13.51 -4.15
C SER A 455 24.64 -13.45 -3.23
N PRO A 456 25.76 -14.09 -3.61
CA PRO A 456 26.98 -14.13 -2.81
C PRO A 456 27.43 -12.73 -2.38
N GLY A 457 27.72 -12.57 -1.09
CA GLY A 457 28.14 -11.29 -0.51
C GLY A 457 27.02 -10.30 -0.20
N ALA A 458 25.75 -10.68 -0.38
CA ALA A 458 24.64 -9.87 0.10
C ALA A 458 24.67 -9.75 1.64
N ALA A 459 24.48 -8.54 2.14
CA ALA A 459 24.32 -8.32 3.57
C ALA A 459 22.92 -8.76 4.03
N LEU A 460 22.81 -9.27 5.25
CA LEU A 460 21.54 -9.67 5.86
C LEU A 460 21.01 -8.59 6.80
N VAL A 461 19.74 -8.22 6.60
CA VAL A 461 18.89 -7.54 7.57
C VAL A 461 17.69 -8.45 7.85
N PHE A 462 17.58 -8.96 9.08
CA PHE A 462 16.54 -9.90 9.48
C PHE A 462 15.64 -9.27 10.55
N CYS A 463 14.49 -8.79 10.11
CA CYS A 463 13.45 -8.19 10.94
C CYS A 463 12.43 -9.25 11.38
N GLY A 464 11.67 -8.93 12.43
CA GLY A 464 10.53 -9.76 12.80
C GLY A 464 10.06 -9.58 14.23
N ASP A 465 8.89 -10.14 14.47
CA ASP A 465 8.42 -10.52 15.80
C ASP A 465 8.89 -11.96 16.07
N PHE A 466 9.88 -12.09 16.94
CA PHE A 466 10.49 -13.37 17.24
C PHE A 466 9.80 -14.08 18.41
N ASN A 467 8.80 -13.45 19.05
CA ASN A 467 8.11 -13.97 20.23
C ASN A 467 9.07 -14.53 21.30
N SER A 468 10.24 -13.91 21.43
CA SER A 468 11.36 -14.37 22.26
C SER A 468 12.02 -13.19 22.95
N THR A 469 12.09 -13.23 24.27
CA THR A 469 12.82 -12.25 25.09
C THR A 469 14.34 -12.39 24.96
N PRO A 470 15.15 -11.38 25.34
CA PRO A 470 16.61 -11.48 25.27
C PRO A 470 17.23 -12.60 26.13
N HIS A 471 16.50 -13.04 27.16
CA HIS A 471 16.89 -14.14 28.05
C HIS A 471 16.49 -15.52 27.49
N SER A 472 15.71 -15.56 26.42
CA SER A 472 15.42 -16.77 25.64
C SER A 472 16.28 -16.82 24.39
N GLY A 473 17.21 -17.77 24.32
CA GLY A 473 17.83 -18.23 23.08
C GLY A 473 19.30 -17.87 22.85
N ASN A 474 20.08 -17.51 23.88
CA ASN A 474 21.52 -17.24 23.70
C ASN A 474 22.37 -18.49 23.97
N THR A 475 22.73 -19.18 22.89
CA THR A 475 23.67 -20.33 22.74
C THR A 475 23.09 -21.75 22.73
N VAL A 476 23.69 -22.56 21.86
CA VAL A 476 23.03 -23.54 20.99
C VAL A 476 22.72 -24.91 21.60
N ALA A 477 23.48 -25.41 22.58
CA ALA A 477 23.34 -26.82 23.01
C ALA A 477 22.81 -27.01 24.44
N SER A 478 22.73 -25.96 25.26
CA SER A 478 22.42 -26.07 26.70
C SER A 478 21.39 -25.05 27.18
N HIS A 479 20.65 -24.46 26.23
CA HIS A 479 19.69 -23.39 26.52
C HIS A 479 18.46 -23.89 27.28
N SER A 480 17.99 -23.10 28.26
CA SER A 480 16.77 -23.35 29.06
C SER A 480 15.50 -23.47 28.21
N ASP A 481 15.50 -22.96 26.99
CA ASP A 481 14.34 -23.01 26.10
C ASP A 481 14.09 -24.40 25.49
N TRP A 482 15.11 -25.27 25.47
CA TRP A 482 14.88 -26.70 25.21
C TRP A 482 14.04 -27.38 26.29
N PHE A 483 13.83 -26.70 27.44
CA PHE A 483 13.04 -27.15 28.58
C PHE A 483 11.68 -26.43 28.67
N SER A 484 11.34 -25.54 27.73
CA SER A 484 10.17 -24.65 27.83
C SER A 484 8.82 -25.39 27.85
N SER A 485 8.76 -26.63 27.36
CA SER A 485 7.55 -27.47 27.35
C SER A 485 7.53 -28.54 28.47
N GLY A 486 8.40 -28.47 29.47
CA GLY A 486 8.52 -29.45 30.56
C GLY A 486 9.64 -30.48 30.35
N LEU A 487 10.05 -31.15 31.45
CA LEU A 487 11.22 -32.05 31.49
C LEU A 487 11.14 -33.21 30.48
N ASP A 488 9.95 -33.71 30.18
CA ASP A 488 9.73 -34.80 29.22
C ASP A 488 10.00 -34.41 27.75
N HIS A 489 10.19 -33.11 27.47
CA HIS A 489 10.39 -32.56 26.12
C HIS A 489 11.85 -32.12 25.84
N HIS A 490 12.79 -32.40 26.75
CA HIS A 490 14.21 -32.02 26.77
C HIS A 490 15.01 -32.37 25.49
N CYS A 491 15.42 -31.38 24.67
CA CYS A 491 16.17 -31.64 23.43
C CYS A 491 17.35 -30.69 23.17
N PRO A 492 18.46 -30.79 23.89
CA PRO A 492 19.67 -30.08 23.50
C PRO A 492 20.10 -30.51 22.08
N MET A 493 19.88 -29.66 21.08
CA MET A 493 20.28 -29.89 19.70
C MET A 493 21.32 -28.88 19.28
N HIS A 494 22.40 -29.34 18.63
CA HIS A 494 23.40 -28.44 18.09
C HIS A 494 22.91 -27.80 16.78
N LEU A 495 22.20 -26.68 16.89
CA LEU A 495 21.84 -25.79 15.77
C LEU A 495 23.04 -24.97 15.30
N VAL A 496 23.64 -25.32 14.16
CA VAL A 496 24.71 -24.53 13.55
C VAL A 496 24.12 -23.37 12.76
N SER A 497 24.43 -22.13 13.14
CA SER A 497 24.12 -20.96 12.30
C SER A 497 25.16 -20.85 11.17
N PRO A 498 24.74 -20.64 9.90
CA PRO A 498 25.66 -20.33 8.81
C PRO A 498 26.22 -18.90 8.90
N PHE A 499 25.69 -18.08 9.80
CA PHE A 499 26.14 -16.71 10.04
C PHE A 499 26.99 -16.60 11.30
N PRO A 500 27.98 -15.68 11.34
CA PRO A 500 28.53 -15.21 12.60
C PRO A 500 27.42 -14.59 13.48
N PRO A 501 27.65 -14.41 14.79
CA PRO A 501 26.65 -13.83 15.68
C PRO A 501 26.06 -12.54 15.12
N LEU A 502 24.75 -12.53 14.90
CA LEU A 502 24.02 -11.36 14.43
C LEU A 502 23.86 -10.37 15.57
N LEU A 503 23.88 -9.08 15.24
CA LEU A 503 23.67 -8.00 16.19
C LEU A 503 22.21 -7.53 16.13
N SER A 504 21.53 -7.41 17.28
CA SER A 504 20.27 -6.66 17.35
C SER A 504 20.57 -5.16 17.24
N ALA A 505 20.17 -4.53 16.13
CA ALA A 505 20.47 -3.14 15.84
C ALA A 505 19.85 -2.17 16.85
N CYS A 506 18.65 -2.46 17.35
CA CYS A 506 17.97 -1.67 18.38
C CYS A 506 18.33 -2.13 19.80
N GLY A 507 19.29 -3.04 19.96
CA GLY A 507 19.66 -3.61 21.25
C GLY A 507 18.56 -4.50 21.83
N THR A 508 18.38 -4.42 23.14
CA THR A 508 17.38 -5.18 23.90
C THR A 508 16.58 -4.22 24.78
N PRO A 509 15.60 -3.50 24.22
CA PRO A 509 14.74 -2.62 25.00
C PRO A 509 14.06 -3.36 26.16
N PRO A 510 13.57 -2.66 27.20
CA PRO A 510 12.80 -3.30 28.27
C PRO A 510 11.59 -4.07 27.74
N TYR A 511 10.94 -3.51 26.72
CA TYR A 511 9.83 -4.12 26.01
C TYR A 511 9.69 -3.53 24.60
N THR A 512 9.10 -4.34 23.72
CA THR A 512 8.61 -3.93 22.40
C THR A 512 7.13 -4.30 22.24
N ASN A 513 6.60 -5.23 23.05
CA ASN A 513 5.17 -5.48 23.26
C ASN A 513 4.80 -5.08 24.70
N TYR A 514 3.68 -4.37 24.87
CA TYR A 514 3.22 -3.91 26.19
C TYR A 514 1.70 -3.95 26.30
N VAL A 515 1.17 -4.96 26.99
CA VAL A 515 -0.27 -5.18 27.19
C VAL A 515 -0.62 -5.37 28.66
N GLY A 516 -1.92 -5.36 28.98
CA GLY A 516 -2.41 -5.72 30.32
C GLY A 516 -1.98 -7.13 30.73
N GLY A 517 -0.98 -7.23 31.61
CA GLY A 517 -0.50 -8.50 32.16
C GLY A 517 0.74 -9.10 31.49
N PHE A 518 1.24 -8.54 30.39
CA PHE A 518 2.51 -8.95 29.78
C PHE A 518 3.25 -7.76 29.17
N GLN A 519 4.57 -7.74 29.36
CA GLN A 519 5.48 -6.82 28.70
C GLN A 519 6.79 -7.53 28.40
N GLY A 520 7.34 -7.34 27.20
CA GLY A 520 8.58 -8.00 26.82
C GLY A 520 9.15 -7.50 25.50
N CYS A 521 10.46 -7.63 25.34
CA CYS A 521 11.15 -7.37 24.08
C CYS A 521 11.03 -8.61 23.20
N LEU A 522 10.18 -8.56 22.18
CA LEU A 522 9.89 -9.66 21.27
C LEU A 522 10.39 -9.40 19.85
N ASP A 523 10.54 -8.13 19.50
CA ASP A 523 10.86 -7.65 18.17
C ASP A 523 12.35 -7.33 18.05
N TYR A 524 12.93 -7.64 16.90
CA TYR A 524 14.35 -7.36 16.64
C TYR A 524 14.60 -6.99 15.18
N ILE A 525 15.65 -6.20 14.96
CA ILE A 525 16.27 -5.97 13.66
C ILE A 525 17.67 -6.55 13.74
N TYR A 526 17.88 -7.78 13.27
CA TYR A 526 19.19 -8.42 13.28
C TYR A 526 19.99 -8.03 12.04
N ILE A 527 21.27 -7.70 12.24
CA ILE A 527 22.20 -7.34 11.17
C ILE A 527 23.51 -8.11 11.29
N GLN A 528 24.22 -8.26 10.17
CA GLN A 528 25.60 -8.73 10.19
C GLN A 528 26.54 -7.57 10.54
N PRO A 529 27.22 -7.58 11.70
CA PRO A 529 28.03 -6.44 12.17
C PRO A 529 29.22 -6.12 11.26
N ASP A 530 29.71 -7.09 10.48
CA ASP A 530 30.79 -6.88 9.50
C ASP A 530 30.30 -6.10 8.27
N HIS A 531 29.01 -6.19 7.93
CA HIS A 531 28.44 -5.58 6.72
C HIS A 531 27.77 -4.23 7.00
N MET A 532 27.23 -4.04 8.20
CA MET A 532 26.48 -2.85 8.59
C MET A 532 26.75 -2.47 10.04
N LYS A 533 26.78 -1.17 10.32
CA LYS A 533 26.90 -0.60 11.66
C LYS A 533 25.68 0.25 11.97
N VAL A 534 25.26 0.25 13.24
CA VAL A 534 24.19 1.12 13.71
C VAL A 534 24.75 2.53 13.89
N THR A 535 24.15 3.53 13.24
CA THR A 535 24.50 4.94 13.45
C THR A 535 23.56 5.61 14.43
N GLN A 536 22.28 5.25 14.39
CA GLN A 536 21.27 5.78 15.31
C GLN A 536 20.20 4.73 15.59
N VAL A 537 19.72 4.68 16.83
CA VAL A 537 18.46 4.01 17.17
C VAL A 537 17.47 5.11 17.53
N ILE A 538 16.32 5.14 16.85
CA ILE A 538 15.27 6.11 17.16
C ILE A 538 14.64 5.65 18.49
N PRO A 539 14.62 6.51 19.52
CA PRO A 539 14.15 6.11 20.85
C PRO A 539 12.71 5.58 20.79
N LEU A 540 12.44 4.53 21.57
CA LEU A 540 11.07 4.09 21.83
C LEU A 540 10.33 5.18 22.62
N PRO A 541 8.99 5.19 22.59
CA PRO A 541 8.19 6.04 23.48
C PRO A 541 8.61 5.82 24.94
N SER A 542 8.56 6.89 25.72
CA SER A 542 8.80 6.82 27.16
C SER A 542 7.78 5.91 27.84
N HIS A 543 8.13 5.38 29.01
CA HIS A 543 7.20 4.56 29.79
C HIS A 543 5.92 5.32 30.17
N GLU A 544 6.02 6.63 30.40
CA GLU A 544 4.87 7.50 30.65
C GLU A 544 3.93 7.57 29.43
N GLU A 545 4.47 7.75 28.22
CA GLU A 545 3.67 7.72 26.98
C GLU A 545 2.99 6.36 26.76
N VAL A 546 3.69 5.26 27.03
CA VAL A 546 3.14 3.89 26.88
C VAL A 546 2.03 3.60 27.89
N THR A 547 2.14 4.12 29.11
CA THR A 547 1.21 3.84 30.22
C THR A 547 0.16 4.93 30.45
N THR A 548 0.14 5.98 29.60
CA THR A 548 -0.84 7.07 29.68
C THR A 548 -2.28 6.54 29.68
N TYR A 549 -2.53 5.46 28.93
CA TYR A 549 -3.82 4.75 28.86
C TYR A 549 -3.70 3.32 29.40
N GLU A 550 -2.92 3.13 30.47
CA GLU A 550 -2.58 1.86 31.11
C GLU A 550 -1.60 0.98 30.31
N ALA A 551 -1.90 0.68 29.04
CA ALA A 551 -1.08 -0.15 28.16
C ALA A 551 -1.39 0.11 26.66
N LEU A 552 -0.87 -0.74 25.77
CA LEU A 552 -1.07 -0.67 24.31
C LEU A 552 -2.03 -1.77 23.82
N PRO A 553 -2.78 -1.59 22.73
CA PRO A 553 -2.95 -0.35 21.97
C PRO A 553 -3.74 0.70 22.77
N SER A 554 -3.76 1.93 22.27
CA SER A 554 -4.50 3.05 22.87
C SER A 554 -4.93 4.06 21.81
N VAL A 555 -5.64 5.10 22.22
CA VAL A 555 -6.02 6.22 21.32
C VAL A 555 -4.78 6.89 20.68
N SER A 556 -3.61 6.79 21.31
CA SER A 556 -2.35 7.39 20.83
C SER A 556 -1.35 6.39 20.25
N HIS A 557 -1.69 5.09 20.18
CA HIS A 557 -0.80 4.04 19.71
C HIS A 557 -1.58 2.87 19.06
N PRO A 558 -1.35 2.53 17.77
CA PRO A 558 -2.26 1.70 16.98
C PRO A 558 -2.00 0.19 17.01
N SER A 559 -1.03 -0.27 17.79
CA SER A 559 -0.63 -1.68 17.94
C SER A 559 -0.37 -1.98 19.43
N ASP A 560 -0.36 -3.25 19.81
CA ASP A 560 0.18 -3.70 21.10
C ASP A 560 1.72 -3.79 21.12
N HIS A 561 2.34 -3.70 19.93
CA HIS A 561 3.79 -3.59 19.75
C HIS A 561 4.22 -2.14 19.48
N ILE A 562 5.52 -1.88 19.64
CA ILE A 562 6.18 -0.60 19.35
C ILE A 562 7.13 -0.82 18.18
N SER A 563 6.99 -0.02 17.12
CA SER A 563 7.87 -0.09 15.97
C SER A 563 9.34 0.13 16.34
N LEU A 564 10.23 -0.77 15.90
CA LEU A 564 11.68 -0.58 15.98
C LEU A 564 12.15 0.20 14.77
N VAL A 565 12.96 1.25 14.99
CA VAL A 565 13.49 2.08 13.91
C VAL A 565 14.95 2.38 14.20
N CYS A 566 15.82 2.07 13.23
CA CYS A 566 17.25 2.37 13.31
C CYS A 566 17.83 2.80 11.98
N ASP A 567 18.86 3.64 12.06
CA ASP A 567 19.68 4.05 10.94
C ASP A 567 20.94 3.18 10.94
N LEU A 568 21.21 2.59 9.78
CA LEU A 568 22.33 1.71 9.52
C LEU A 568 23.27 2.37 8.52
N HIS A 569 24.57 2.11 8.66
CA HIS A 569 25.60 2.53 7.73
C HIS A 569 26.30 1.31 7.15
N TRP A 570 26.40 1.26 5.82
CA TRP A 570 27.13 0.21 5.12
C TRP A 570 28.62 0.20 5.50
N SER A 571 29.16 -0.95 5.88
CA SER A 571 30.60 -1.09 6.06
C SER A 571 31.34 -0.94 4.73
N PRO A 572 32.55 -0.35 4.72
CA PRO A 572 33.42 -0.36 3.56
C PRO A 572 33.65 -1.80 3.08
N GLN A 573 33.61 -2.04 1.78
CA GLN A 573 34.05 -3.33 1.24
C GLN A 573 35.56 -3.41 1.43
N ASN A 574 36.03 -4.38 2.20
CA ASN A 574 37.43 -4.77 2.13
C ASN A 574 37.61 -5.48 0.78
N ASN A 575 38.16 -4.79 -0.20
CA ASN A 575 38.70 -5.43 -1.40
C ASN A 575 39.88 -6.31 -0.94
N GLN A 576 39.62 -7.60 -0.71
CA GLN A 576 40.67 -8.62 -0.69
C GLN A 576 40.79 -9.24 -2.07
#